data_AF-A0A6L7XAS8-F1
#
_entry.id   AF-A0A6L7XAS8-F1
#
_cell.length_a   1.000
_cell.length_b   1.000
_cell.length_c   1.000
_cell.angle_alpha   90.00
_cell.angle_beta   90.00
_cell.angle_gamma   90.00
#
_symmetry.space_group_name_H-M   'P 1'
#
loop_
_entity.id
_entity.type
_entity.pdbx_description
1 polymer ?
#
loop_
_entity_poly.entity_id
_entity_poly.type
_entity_poly.pdbx_seq_one_letter_code
_entity_poly.pdbx_strand_id
1 'polypeptide(L)' 'MRDGLTIIDTDTHVWPSVEVLKRYADQALLDRWDAELAHYERRVELPLTYGDPDGPWTNLSIE' A
#
# COMPACT_ATOMS: atom_id res chain seq x y z
N MET A 1 7.26 -6.26 24.49
CA MET A 1 7.92 -6.28 25.83
C MET A 1 8.82 -7.49 25.89
N ARG A 2 10.11 -7.31 26.17
CA ARG A 2 11.05 -8.41 26.42
C ARG A 2 11.82 -8.06 27.69
N ASP A 3 11.79 -8.96 28.67
CA ASP A 3 12.45 -8.79 29.97
C ASP A 3 12.09 -7.49 30.70
N GLY A 4 10.81 -7.08 30.64
CA GLY A 4 10.32 -5.85 31.27
C GLY A 4 10.65 -4.55 30.54
N LEU A 5 11.30 -4.62 29.38
CA LEU A 5 11.62 -3.46 28.54
C LEU A 5 10.64 -3.34 27.36
N THR A 6 10.26 -2.10 27.05
CA THR A 6 9.53 -1.76 25.81
C THR A 6 10.50 -1.88 24.64
N ILE A 7 10.13 -2.74 23.68
CA ILE A 7 10.86 -2.82 22.41
C ILE A 7 10.29 -1.74 21.50
N ILE A 8 11.17 -0.90 20.97
CA ILE A 8 10.85 0.03 19.89
C ILE A 8 11.32 -0.63 18.61
N ASP A 9 10.38 -0.96 17.74
CA ASP A 9 10.70 -1.36 16.37
C ASP A 9 11.00 -0.09 15.56
N THR A 10 12.24 0.04 15.10
CA THR A 10 12.69 1.18 14.30
C THR A 10 12.52 0.97 12.81
N ASP A 11 12.11 -0.23 12.39
CA ASP A 11 12.09 -0.65 10.99
C ASP A 11 10.73 -1.25 10.59
N THR A 12 9.66 -0.72 11.19
CA THR A 12 8.31 -1.02 10.72
C THR A 12 8.12 -0.45 9.32
N HIS A 13 7.77 -1.33 8.37
CA HIS A 13 7.38 -0.97 7.02
C HIS A 13 5.85 -0.88 6.90
N VAL A 14 5.36 0.10 6.14
CA VAL A 14 3.95 0.20 5.76
C VAL A 14 3.73 -0.44 4.39
N TRP A 15 2.55 -1.00 4.16
CA TRP A 15 2.23 -1.58 2.87
C TRP A 15 1.96 -0.47 1.84
N PRO A 16 2.65 -0.50 0.68
CA PRO A 16 2.32 0.42 -0.39
C PRO A 16 0.94 0.06 -0.95
N SER A 17 0.10 1.07 -1.19
CA SER A 17 -1.19 0.86 -1.86
C SER A 17 -1.38 1.82 -3.02
N VAL A 18 -2.08 1.34 -4.05
CA VAL A 18 -2.47 2.13 -5.21
C VAL A 18 -3.35 3.30 -4.79
N GLU A 19 -4.19 3.14 -3.76
CA GLU A 19 -5.02 4.21 -3.23
C GLU A 19 -4.19 5.37 -2.67
N VAL A 20 -3.11 5.06 -1.93
CA VAL A 20 -2.18 6.07 -1.42
C VAL A 20 -1.39 6.70 -2.56
N LEU A 21 -0.94 5.89 -3.53
CA LEU A 21 -0.22 6.39 -4.70
C LEU A 21 -1.06 7.36 -5.52
N LYS A 22 -2.30 6.99 -5.88
CA LYS A 22 -3.24 7.85 -6.64
C LYS A 22 -3.59 9.15 -5.90
N ARG A 23 -3.64 9.12 -4.56
CA ARG A 23 -3.93 10.33 -3.76
C ARG A 23 -2.87 11.43 -3.93
N TYR A 24 -1.62 11.05 -4.15
CA TYR A 24 -0.49 11.99 -4.23
C TYR A 24 0.22 11.99 -5.59
N ALA A 25 -0.26 11.20 -6.55
CA ALA A 25 0.26 11.17 -7.91
C ALA A 25 0.04 12.51 -8.62
N ASP A 26 0.95 12.84 -9.53
CA ASP A 26 0.78 13.98 -10.41
C ASP A 26 -0.24 13.70 -11.52
N GLN A 27 -0.74 14.75 -12.15
CA GLN A 27 -1.80 14.62 -13.14
C GLN A 27 -1.36 13.77 -14.35
N ALA A 28 -0.09 13.87 -14.78
CA ALA A 28 0.37 13.11 -15.95
C ALA A 28 0.37 11.60 -15.70
N LEU A 29 0.61 11.16 -14.46
CA LEU A 29 0.48 9.76 -14.07
C LEU A 29 -0.98 9.33 -13.97
N LEU A 30 -1.84 10.18 -13.38
CA LEU A 30 -3.28 9.92 -13.26
C LEU A 30 -3.98 9.80 -14.61
N ASP A 31 -3.60 10.64 -15.58
CA ASP A 31 -4.19 10.65 -16.93
C ASP A 31 -3.93 9.34 -17.70
N ARG A 32 -2.83 8.65 -17.38
CA ARG A 32 -2.46 7.37 -18.01
C ARG A 32 -3.06 6.17 -17.28
N TRP A 33 -3.69 6.38 -16.14
CA TRP A 33 -3.97 5.30 -15.22
C TRP A 33 -4.95 4.27 -15.78
N ASP A 34 -6.14 4.72 -16.15
CA ASP A 34 -7.21 3.85 -16.64
C ASP A 34 -6.87 3.24 -18.01
N ALA A 35 -6.11 3.97 -18.84
CA ALA A 35 -5.78 3.57 -20.20
C ALA A 35 -4.58 2.61 -20.29
N GLU A 36 -3.59 2.74 -19.40
CA GLU A 36 -2.31 2.05 -19.52
C GLU A 36 -1.86 1.29 -18.28
N LEU A 37 -2.34 1.64 -17.08
CA LEU A 37 -1.78 1.12 -15.83
C LEU A 37 -2.75 0.24 -15.04
N ALA A 38 -4.05 0.36 -15.31
CA ALA A 38 -5.09 -0.35 -14.57
C ALA A 38 -4.92 -1.88 -14.57
N HIS A 39 -4.35 -2.47 -15.63
CA HIS A 39 -4.11 -3.93 -15.68
C HIS A 39 -3.01 -4.43 -14.74
N TYR A 40 -2.22 -3.53 -14.15
CA TYR A 40 -1.26 -3.87 -13.10
C TYR A 40 -1.88 -3.85 -11.70
N GLU A 41 -3.14 -3.44 -11.56
CA GLU A 41 -3.83 -3.42 -10.28
C GLU A 41 -4.28 -4.81 -9.85
N ARG A 42 -3.92 -5.20 -8.62
CA ARG A 42 -4.38 -6.43 -7.99
C ARG A 42 -4.97 -6.10 -6.63
N ARG A 43 -6.26 -6.33 -6.47
CA ARG A 43 -6.96 -6.20 -5.19
C ARG A 43 -6.46 -7.26 -4.20
N VAL A 44 -6.12 -6.82 -3.01
CA VAL A 44 -5.70 -7.67 -1.90
C VAL A 44 -6.83 -7.74 -0.88
N GLU A 45 -7.25 -8.97 -0.57
CA GLU A 45 -8.30 -9.25 0.42
C GLU A 45 -7.71 -10.10 1.56
N LEU A 46 -6.72 -9.52 2.25
CA LEU A 46 -6.11 -10.11 3.43
C LEU A 46 -6.62 -9.41 4.70
N PRO A 47 -6.59 -10.08 5.86
CA PRO A 47 -6.86 -9.43 7.14
C PRO A 47 -5.89 -8.27 7.34
N LEU A 48 -6.42 -7.12 7.78
CA LEU A 48 -5.63 -5.94 8.09
C LEU A 48 -4.72 -6.20 9.29
N THR A 49 -3.49 -5.73 9.17
CA THR A 49 -2.41 -5.81 10.15
C THR A 49 -1.80 -4.43 10.38
N TYR A 50 -0.82 -4.37 11.28
CA TYR A 50 -0.11 -3.12 11.56
C TYR A 50 0.69 -2.67 10.33
N GLY A 51 0.43 -1.45 9.86
CA GLY A 51 1.06 -0.87 8.67
C GLY A 51 0.24 -0.96 7.39
N ASP A 52 -0.96 -1.56 7.43
CA ASP A 52 -1.90 -1.60 6.30
C ASP A 52 -2.73 -0.30 6.19
N PRO A 53 -3.30 0.00 5.00
CA PRO A 53 -4.31 1.04 4.82
C PRO A 53 -5.59 0.77 5.63
N ASP A 54 -6.46 1.77 5.78
CA ASP A 54 -7.69 1.70 6.60
C ASP A 54 -8.75 0.68 6.10
N GLY A 55 -8.50 -0.06 5.02
CA GLY A 55 -9.45 -1.00 4.39
C GLY A 55 -8.77 -1.93 3.38
N PRO A 56 -9.52 -2.81 2.70
CA PRO A 56 -9.00 -3.59 1.58
C PRO A 56 -8.29 -2.68 0.60
N TRP A 57 -7.12 -3.09 0.13
CA TRP A 57 -6.24 -2.24 -0.66
C TRP A 57 -5.80 -2.91 -1.95
N THR A 58 -5.29 -2.10 -2.86
CA THR A 58 -4.86 -2.54 -4.17
C THR A 58 -3.35 -2.43 -4.27
N ASN A 59 -2.69 -3.50 -4.69
CA ASN A 59 -1.25 -3.51 -4.97
C ASN A 59 -1.00 -3.40 -6.48
N LEU A 60 0.20 -2.92 -6.83
CA LEU A 60 0.74 -3.06 -8.18
C LEU A 60 1.43 -4.41 -8.31
N SER A 61 1.09 -5.16 -9.36
CA SER A 61 1.71 -6.45 -9.68
C SER A 61 2.18 -6.41 -11.13
N ILE A 62 3.46 -6.71 -11.34
CA ILE A 62 4.02 -6.95 -12.67
C ILE A 62 4.14 -8.47 -12.78
N GLU A 63 3.16 -9.11 -13.41
CA GLU A 63 3.23 -10.53 -13.77
C GLU A 63 4.11 -10.75 -15.00
#